data_AF-A0A0S3PMU1-F1
#
_entry.id   AF-A0A0S3PMU1-F1
#
_cell.length_a   1.000
_cell.length_b   1.000
_cell.length_c   1.000
_cell.angle_alpha   90.00
_cell.angle_beta   90.00
_cell.angle_gamma   90.00
#
_symmetry.space_group_name_H-M   'P 1'
#
loop_
_entity.id
_entity.type
_entity.pdbx_description
1 polymer ?
#
loop_
_entity_poly.entity_id
_entity_poly.type
_entity_poly.pdbx_seq_one_letter_code
_entity_poly.pdbx_strand_id
1 'polypeptide(L)'
;MPGQPIPSELKEKGLIWLLPPYCWSHRQIARKLKISASVVSKWRYELVELGLLPENEKITSVEVEDWTPERRFSVVLETATLSEILPTHGIVC
;
A
#
# COMPACT_ATOMS: atom_id res chain seq x y z
N MET A 1 10.60 30.53 -7.95
CA MET A 1 9.11 30.52 -8.03
C MET A 1 8.57 30.08 -6.69
N PRO A 2 7.72 30.86 -5.99
CA PRO A 2 7.09 30.38 -4.77
C PRO A 2 5.98 29.41 -5.20
N GLY A 3 6.18 28.11 -4.95
CA GLY A 3 5.14 27.12 -5.13
C GLY A 3 3.96 27.50 -4.23
N GLN A 4 2.76 27.62 -4.79
CA GLN A 4 1.57 27.91 -3.99
C GLN A 4 1.51 26.94 -2.81
N PRO A 5 1.39 27.43 -1.57
CA PRO A 5 1.26 26.56 -0.42
C PRO A 5 0.00 25.72 -0.61
N ILE A 6 0.16 24.40 -0.56
CA ILE A 6 -0.96 23.47 -0.62
C ILE A 6 -1.85 23.78 0.59
N PRO A 7 -3.16 23.99 0.40
CA PRO A 7 -4.08 24.18 1.51
C PRO A 7 -3.93 23.05 2.53
N SER A 8 -3.79 23.39 3.81
CA SER A 8 -3.64 22.43 4.91
C SER A 8 -4.78 21.41 4.94
N GLU A 9 -6.00 21.83 4.62
CA GLU A 9 -7.17 20.95 4.52
C GLU A 9 -7.01 19.83 3.47
N LEU A 10 -6.36 20.12 2.33
CA LEU A 10 -6.13 19.10 1.30
C LEU A 10 -5.08 18.09 1.76
N LYS A 11 -4.07 18.56 2.51
CA LYS A 11 -3.05 17.69 3.11
C LYS A 11 -3.70 16.75 4.12
N GLU A 12 -4.52 17.25 5.04
CA GLU A 12 -5.23 16.43 6.03
C GLU A 12 -6.11 15.36 5.36
N LYS A 13 -6.92 15.74 4.36
CA LYS A 13 -7.73 14.76 3.60
C LYS A 13 -6.87 13.71 2.92
N GLY A 14 -5.76 14.13 2.30
CA GLY A 14 -4.81 13.22 1.67
C GLY A 14 -4.19 12.23 2.66
N LEU A 15 -3.84 12.70 3.85
CA LEU A 15 -3.29 11.87 4.93
C LEU A 15 -4.33 10.86 5.47
N ILE A 16 -5.57 11.29 5.68
CA ILE A 16 -6.67 10.40 6.12
C ILE A 16 -6.89 9.27 5.10
N TRP A 17 -6.81 9.57 3.80
CA TRP A 17 -6.97 8.57 2.75
C TRP A 17 -5.75 7.64 2.59
N LEU A 18 -4.55 8.09 2.97
CA LEU A 18 -3.34 7.29 2.99
C LEU A 18 -3.35 6.22 4.11
N LEU A 19 -4.02 6.52 5.22
CA LEU A 19 -4.09 5.66 6.39
C LEU A 19 -5.26 4.65 6.31
N PRO A 20 -5.19 3.54 7.08
CA PRO A 20 -6.35 2.69 7.31
C PRO A 20 -7.52 3.52 7.88
N PRO A 21 -8.78 3.25 7.44
CA PRO A 21 -9.26 2.11 6.66
C PRO A 21 -9.23 2.30 5.13
N TYR A 22 -8.86 3.47 4.63
CA TYR A 22 -9.01 3.81 3.21
C TYR A 22 -7.88 3.24 2.36
N CYS A 23 -6.62 3.39 2.81
CA CYS A 23 -5.43 2.88 2.12
C CYS A 23 -5.37 3.21 0.60
N TRP A 24 -5.80 4.43 0.22
CA TRP A 24 -5.86 4.83 -1.19
C TRP A 24 -4.47 4.92 -1.82
N SER A 25 -4.39 4.61 -3.12
CA SER A 25 -3.15 4.77 -3.87
C SER A 25 -2.78 6.24 -4.09
N HIS A 26 -1.49 6.54 -4.21
CA HIS A 26 -1.02 7.90 -4.50
C HIS A 26 -1.67 8.51 -5.75
N ARG A 27 -1.90 7.69 -6.80
CA ARG A 27 -2.54 8.12 -8.04
C ARG A 27 -4.02 8.45 -7.87
N GLN A 28 -4.73 7.76 -6.98
CA GLN A 28 -6.13 8.06 -6.67
C GLN A 28 -6.24 9.37 -5.90
N ILE A 29 -5.43 9.54 -4.86
CA ILE A 29 -5.37 10.76 -4.05
C ILE A 29 -4.98 11.97 -4.90
N ALA A 30 -3.92 11.84 -5.71
CA ALA A 30 -3.45 12.88 -6.61
C ALA A 30 -4.55 13.34 -7.59
N ARG A 31 -5.27 12.40 -8.20
CA ARG A 31 -6.40 12.72 -9.10
C ARG A 31 -7.55 13.41 -8.37
N LYS A 32 -7.87 12.97 -7.15
CA LYS A 32 -8.98 13.52 -6.37
C LYS A 32 -8.71 14.93 -5.87
N LEU A 33 -7.49 15.19 -5.40
CA LEU A 33 -7.05 16.49 -4.90
C LEU A 33 -6.49 17.42 -5.99
N LYS A 34 -6.38 16.93 -7.23
CA LYS A 34 -5.75 17.63 -8.37
C LYS A 34 -4.33 18.12 -8.07
N ILE A 35 -3.55 17.31 -7.35
CA ILE A 35 -2.14 17.56 -7.02
C ILE A 35 -1.23 16.54 -7.69
N SER A 36 0.07 16.78 -7.68
CA SER A 36 1.03 15.81 -8.21
C SER A 36 1.20 14.61 -7.28
N ALA A 37 1.41 13.43 -7.86
CA ALA A 37 1.66 12.21 -7.08
C ALA A 37 2.94 12.29 -6.22
N SER A 38 3.90 13.13 -6.63
CA SER A 38 5.13 13.38 -5.86
C SER A 38 4.84 14.04 -4.51
N VAL A 39 3.85 14.93 -4.45
CA VAL A 39 3.40 15.55 -3.19
C VAL A 39 2.81 14.51 -2.25
N VAL A 40 1.95 13.63 -2.76
CA VAL A 40 1.37 12.53 -1.98
C VAL A 40 2.45 11.55 -1.50
N SER A 41 3.46 11.31 -2.32
CA SER A 41 4.61 10.46 -1.95
C SER A 41 5.38 11.09 -0.78
N LYS A 42 5.60 12.41 -0.82
CA LYS A 42 6.22 13.15 0.30
C LYS A 42 5.41 13.01 1.59
N TRP A 43 4.07 13.12 1.51
CA TRP A 43 3.20 12.91 2.67
C TRP A 43 3.30 11.51 3.25
N ARG A 44 3.45 10.48 2.40
CA ARG A 44 3.71 9.12 2.89
C ARG A 44 5.03 9.04 3.63
N TYR A 45 6.11 9.63 3.09
CA TYR A 45 7.40 9.66 3.80
C TYR A 45 7.29 10.33 5.17
N GLU A 46 6.59 11.46 5.27
CA GLU A 46 6.33 12.11 6.56
C GLU A 46 5.57 11.20 7.54
N LEU A 47 4.58 10.43 7.05
CA LEU A 47 3.87 9.45 7.89
C LEU A 47 4.75 8.27 8.33
N VAL A 48 5.72 7.87 7.50
CA VAL A 48 6.70 6.82 7.84
C VAL A 48 7.69 7.33 8.89
N GLU A 49 8.20 8.56 8.74
CA GLU A 49 9.06 9.18 9.74
C GLU A 49 8.35 9.34 11.10
N LEU A 50 7.03 9.58 11.08
CA LEU A 50 6.20 9.62 12.28
C LEU A 50 5.86 8.23 12.85
N GLY A 51 6.23 7.14 12.17
CA GLY A 51 5.92 5.76 12.56
C GLY A 51 4.44 5.37 12.42
N LEU A 52 3.64 6.17 11.69
CA LEU A 52 2.21 5.92 11.47
C LEU A 52 1.95 4.96 10.29
N LEU A 53 2.90 4.83 9.39
CA LEU A 53 2.89 3.85 8.31
C LEU A 53 4.18 3.05 8.35
N PRO A 54 4.14 1.75 8.00
CA PRO A 54 5.36 1.02 7.72
C PRO A 54 6.09 1.76 6.61
N GLU A 55 7.42 1.89 6.75
CA GLU A 55 8.26 2.22 5.61
C GLU A 55 7.92 1.16 4.59
N ASN A 56 7.27 1.57 3.49
CA ASN A 56 7.20 0.71 2.34
C ASN A 56 8.64 0.65 1.84
N GLU A 57 9.45 -0.20 2.48
CA GLU A 57 10.35 -1.06 1.76
C GLU A 57 9.57 -1.42 0.52
N LYS A 58 10.12 -1.00 -0.61
CA LYS A 58 9.63 -1.48 -1.88
C LYS A 58 9.25 -2.93 -1.64
N ILE A 59 8.09 -3.32 -2.11
CA ILE A 59 8.05 -4.63 -2.74
C ILE A 59 8.98 -4.47 -3.97
N THR A 60 10.30 -4.30 -3.76
CA THR A 60 11.28 -5.16 -4.37
C THR A 60 10.65 -6.48 -4.09
N SER A 61 10.04 -7.04 -5.13
CA SER A 61 10.28 -8.44 -5.42
C SER A 61 10.78 -9.11 -4.17
N VAL A 62 9.89 -9.78 -3.43
CA VAL A 62 10.27 -11.07 -2.83
C VAL A 62 11.42 -11.56 -3.69
N GLU A 63 12.66 -11.55 -3.18
CA GLU A 63 13.83 -11.93 -3.96
C GLU A 63 13.46 -13.29 -4.54
N VAL A 64 13.03 -13.31 -5.80
CA VAL A 64 12.61 -14.54 -6.46
C VAL A 64 13.86 -15.42 -6.60
N GLU A 65 15.02 -14.78 -6.58
CA GLU A 65 16.34 -15.37 -6.39
C GLU A 65 16.50 -16.21 -5.11
N ASP A 66 15.81 -15.92 -3.99
CA ASP A 66 16.02 -16.62 -2.71
C ASP A 66 14.96 -17.69 -2.39
N TRP A 67 14.05 -17.97 -3.31
CA TRP A 67 13.16 -19.12 -3.17
C TRP A 67 13.88 -20.37 -3.63
N THR A 68 14.57 -21.04 -2.70
CA THR A 68 15.06 -22.39 -2.93
C THR A 68 13.90 -23.29 -3.39
N PRO A 69 14.15 -24.27 -4.28
CA PRO A 69 13.11 -25.16 -4.81
C PRO A 69 12.26 -25.80 -3.70
N GLU A 70 12.88 -26.13 -2.57
CA GLU A 70 12.25 -26.72 -1.39
C GLU A 70 11.19 -25.78 -0.80
N ARG A 71 11.47 -24.47 -0.74
CA ARG A 71 10.53 -23.46 -0.23
C ARG A 71 9.33 -23.29 -1.16
N ARG A 72 9.53 -23.39 -2.47
CA ARG A 72 8.44 -23.36 -3.48
C ARG A 72 7.53 -24.57 -3.33
N PHE A 73 8.11 -25.77 -3.16
CA PHE A 73 7.32 -26.99 -2.95
C PHE A 73 6.57 -26.99 -1.61
N SER A 74 7.18 -26.50 -0.52
CA SER A 74 6.50 -26.39 0.78
C SER A 74 5.30 -25.45 0.71
N VAL A 75 5.41 -24.28 0.08
CA VAL A 75 4.27 -23.37 -0.06
C VAL A 75 3.15 -23.96 -0.90
N VAL A 76 3.45 -24.72 -1.96
CA VAL A 76 2.43 -25.43 -2.75
C VAL A 76 1.75 -26.52 -1.92
N LEU A 77 2.49 -27.28 -1.12
CA LEU A 77 1.94 -28.30 -0.22
C LEU A 77 1.07 -27.68 0.89
N GLU A 78 1.52 -26.58 1.48
CA GLU A 78 0.79 -25.86 2.54
C GLU A 78 -0.47 -25.14 2.01
N THR A 79 -0.45 -24.66 0.76
CA THR A 79 -1.63 -24.03 0.15
C THR A 79 -2.62 -25.03 -0.42
N ALA A 80 -2.18 -26.25 -0.76
CA ALA A 80 -3.07 -27.34 -1.16
C ALA A 80 -4.01 -27.78 -0.03
N THR A 81 -3.55 -27.76 1.23
CA THR A 81 -4.37 -28.14 2.40
C THR A 81 -5.37 -27.05 2.81
N LEU A 82 -5.19 -25.81 2.37
CA LEU A 82 -6.13 -24.72 2.62
C LEU A 82 -7.34 -24.73 1.67
N SER A 83 -7.32 -25.51 0.59
CA SER A 83 -8.44 -25.59 -0.35
C SER A 83 -9.61 -26.49 0.10
N GLU A 84 -9.45 -27.25 1.19
CA GLU A 84 -10.53 -28.10 1.75
C GLU A 84 -11.38 -27.40 2.82
N ILE A 85 -10.99 -26.20 3.29
CA ILE A 85 -11.79 -25.41 4.24
C ILE A 85 -12.31 -24.15 3.52
N LEU A 86 -13.20 -24.37 2.55
CA LEU A 86 -14.14 -23.35 2.13
C LEU A 86 -15.40 -23.46 3.01
N PRO A 87 -15.65 -22.59 4.00
CA PRO A 87 -17.00 -22.13 4.20
C PRO A 87 -17.27 -21.12 3.08
N THR A 88 -18.12 -21.54 2.15
CA THR A 88 -18.90 -20.66 1.28
C THR A 88 -19.29 -19.37 2.01
N HIS A 89 -18.71 -18.23 1.66
CA HIS A 89 -19.45 -16.96 1.60
C HIS A 89 -18.63 -15.86 0.96
N GLY A 90 -19.10 -15.40 -0.20
CA GLY A 90 -19.02 -13.99 -0.56
C GLY A 90 -17.79 -13.54 -1.35
N ILE A 91 -17.75 -13.90 -2.63
CA ILE A 91 -17.23 -13.00 -3.67
C ILE A 91 -18.07 -11.72 -3.59
N VAL A 92 -17.44 -10.56 -3.32
CA VAL A 92 -17.88 -9.29 -3.91
C VAL A 92 -16.63 -8.47 -4.25
N CYS A 93 -16.67 -7.97 -5.48
CA CYS A 93 -15.72 -7.13 -6.21
C CYS A 93 -15.10 -5.97 -5.43
#